data_AF-A0A520H3P4-F1
#
_entry.id   AF-A0A520H3P4-F1
#
_cell.length_a   1.000
_cell.length_b   1.000
_cell.length_c   1.000
_cell.angle_alpha   90.00
_cell.angle_beta   90.00
_cell.angle_gamma   90.00
#
_symmetry.space_group_name_H-M   'P 1'
#
loop_
_entity.id
_entity.type
_entity.pdbx_description
1 polymer ?
#
loop_
_entity_poly.entity_id
_entity_poly.type
_entity_poly.pdbx_seq_one_letter_code
_entity_poly.pdbx_strand_id
1 'polypeptide(L)'
;LGFEISDVAPYISLYWASMMIGRWTGAIEAFTDKISLQKVLRFVAPYLAFGIFLGVNAIAKHDLAPFYVYGLIILVLIIADAASKGNPARMLLIFSSIGILALLIGMFTHGMVSVYAITSVGLFCSTLWPCIFTLAVSGLGKNTSQGSSYLIMMIMGGGIVSWLQGKVSEYTGLQYSYVVGVICFAYLAYYAIVVSGILKKQGISFDKKLSGGH
;
A
#
# COMPACT_ATOMS: atom_id res chain seq x y z
N LEU A 1 10.74 -10.38 23.24
CA LEU A 1 9.45 -9.68 23.03
C LEU A 1 8.32 -10.21 23.92
N GLY A 2 8.42 -11.35 24.63
CA GLY A 2 7.53 -11.65 25.77
C GLY A 2 6.03 -11.72 25.49
N PHE A 3 5.62 -11.77 24.22
CA PHE A 3 4.24 -12.00 23.80
C PHE A 3 4.04 -13.50 23.63
N GLU A 4 2.95 -14.05 24.17
CA GLU A 4 2.51 -15.38 23.76
C GLU A 4 2.16 -15.36 22.26
N ILE A 5 2.41 -16.46 21.56
CA ILE A 5 2.16 -16.59 20.11
C ILE A 5 0.68 -16.25 19.76
N SER A 6 -0.22 -16.43 20.73
CA SER A 6 -1.63 -16.02 20.69
C SER A 6 -1.85 -14.53 20.44
N ASP A 7 -1.00 -13.64 20.99
CA ASP A 7 -1.20 -12.19 20.94
C ASP A 7 -0.67 -11.55 19.65
N VAL A 8 0.16 -12.27 18.88
CA VAL A 8 0.76 -11.78 17.63
C VAL A 8 -0.11 -12.12 16.40
N ALA A 9 -0.86 -13.22 16.47
CA ALA A 9 -1.73 -13.69 15.38
C ALA A 9 -2.73 -12.64 14.87
N PRO A 10 -3.37 -11.81 15.73
CA PRO A 10 -4.31 -10.77 15.28
C PRO A 10 -3.62 -9.68 14.45
N TYR A 11 -2.40 -9.29 14.81
CA TYR A 11 -1.63 -8.29 14.09
C TYR A 11 -1.14 -8.79 12.73
N ILE A 12 -0.76 -10.06 12.65
CA ILE A 12 -0.43 -10.71 11.37
C ILE A 12 -1.68 -10.76 10.48
N SER A 13 -2.82 -11.19 11.03
CA SER A 13 -4.10 -11.21 10.31
C SER A 13 -4.48 -9.82 9.82
N LEU A 14 -4.28 -8.79 10.65
CA LEU A 14 -4.54 -7.40 10.29
C LEU A 14 -3.63 -6.92 9.17
N TYR A 15 -2.34 -7.26 9.23
CA TYR A 15 -1.38 -6.93 8.17
C TYR A 15 -1.81 -7.54 6.83
N TRP A 16 -2.25 -8.81 6.80
CA TRP A 16 -2.76 -9.43 5.58
C TRP A 16 -4.09 -8.83 5.11
N ALA A 17 -5.05 -8.62 6.01
CA ALA A 17 -6.31 -7.96 5.68
C ALA A 17 -6.06 -6.55 5.10
N SER A 18 -5.11 -5.83 5.68
CA SER A 18 -4.71 -4.50 5.23
C SER A 18 -4.14 -4.51 3.80
N MET A 19 -3.35 -5.53 3.46
CA MET A 19 -2.83 -5.70 2.10
C MET A 19 -3.92 -6.04 1.08
N MET A 20 -5.04 -6.62 1.51
CA MET A 20 -6.17 -6.95 0.61
C MET A 20 -7.12 -5.77 0.42
N ILE A 21 -7.36 -4.96 1.45
CA ILE A 21 -8.29 -3.82 1.42
C ILE A 21 -8.02 -2.86 0.24
N GLY A 22 -6.77 -2.49 -0.01
CA GLY A 22 -6.45 -1.57 -1.11
C GLY A 22 -6.51 -2.22 -2.50
N ARG A 23 -6.29 -3.54 -2.62
CA ARG A 23 -6.49 -4.26 -3.89
C ARG A 23 -7.96 -4.40 -4.23
N TRP A 24 -8.80 -4.59 -3.21
CA TRP A 24 -10.24 -4.71 -3.38
C TRP A 24 -10.88 -3.39 -3.84
N THR A 25 -10.37 -2.25 -3.38
CA THR A 25 -10.79 -0.94 -3.89
C THR A 25 -10.39 -0.71 -5.34
N GLY A 26 -9.18 -1.11 -5.73
CA GLY A 26 -8.76 -1.05 -7.14
C GLY A 26 -9.60 -1.93 -8.07
N ALA A 27 -10.10 -3.06 -7.58
CA ALA A 27 -10.90 -4.01 -8.37
C ALA A 27 -12.32 -3.50 -8.70
N ILE A 28 -12.82 -2.47 -8.00
CA ILE A 28 -14.19 -1.94 -8.18
C ILE A 28 -14.42 -1.43 -9.60
N GLU A 29 -13.37 -0.89 -10.24
CA GLU A 29 -13.45 -0.44 -11.63
C GLU A 29 -13.81 -1.58 -12.61
N ALA A 30 -13.50 -2.84 -12.25
CA ALA A 30 -13.83 -4.00 -13.07
C ALA A 30 -15.27 -4.51 -12.86
N PHE A 31 -15.94 -4.13 -11.76
CA PHE A 31 -17.27 -4.64 -11.41
C PHE A 31 -18.42 -3.76 -11.92
N THR A 32 -18.16 -2.49 -12.22
CA THR A 32 -19.22 -1.59 -12.71
C THR A 32 -18.67 -0.39 -13.45
N ASP A 33 -19.32 -0.03 -14.56
CA ASP A 33 -19.04 1.19 -15.34
C ASP A 33 -19.79 2.43 -14.79
N LYS A 34 -20.74 2.24 -13.87
CA LYS A 34 -21.52 3.34 -13.31
C LYS A 34 -20.68 4.13 -12.31
N ILE A 35 -20.31 5.37 -12.66
CA ILE A 35 -19.53 6.30 -11.81
C ILE A 35 -20.12 6.46 -10.41
N SER A 36 -21.46 6.54 -10.29
CA SER A 36 -22.12 6.65 -8.98
C SER A 36 -21.92 5.40 -8.13
N LEU A 37 -21.98 4.22 -8.73
CA LEU A 37 -21.80 2.95 -8.03
C LEU A 37 -20.33 2.72 -7.67
N GLN A 38 -19.40 3.10 -8.58
CA GLN A 38 -17.95 3.07 -8.30
C GLN A 38 -17.58 3.94 -7.10
N LYS A 39 -18.11 5.16 -6.99
CA LYS A 39 -17.85 6.05 -5.84
C LYS A 39 -18.34 5.45 -4.53
N VAL A 40 -19.55 4.88 -4.53
CA VAL A 40 -20.10 4.22 -3.34
C VAL A 40 -19.29 2.98 -2.97
N LEU A 41 -18.99 2.11 -3.93
CA LEU A 41 -18.18 0.92 -3.70
C LEU A 41 -16.77 1.27 -3.20
N ARG A 42 -16.14 2.34 -3.73
CA ARG A 42 -14.79 2.75 -3.31
C ARG A 42 -14.76 3.19 -1.85
N PHE A 43 -15.86 3.77 -1.37
CA PHE A 43 -16.03 4.09 0.04
C PHE A 43 -16.38 2.86 0.87
N VAL A 44 -17.30 2.02 0.41
CA VAL A 44 -17.87 0.91 1.20
C VAL A 44 -16.95 -0.31 1.25
N ALA A 45 -16.24 -0.64 0.18
CA ALA A 45 -15.45 -1.87 0.09
C ALA A 45 -14.31 -1.96 1.13
N PRO A 46 -13.53 -0.89 1.42
CA PRO A 46 -12.57 -0.90 2.51
C PRO A 46 -13.18 -1.22 3.88
N TYR A 47 -14.31 -0.58 4.19
CA TYR A 47 -15.01 -0.81 5.45
C TYR A 47 -15.65 -2.20 5.52
N LEU A 48 -16.11 -2.74 4.39
CA LEU A 48 -16.60 -4.12 4.29
C LEU A 48 -15.48 -5.13 4.58
N ALA A 49 -14.32 -4.98 3.93
CA ALA A 49 -13.17 -5.85 4.16
C ALA A 49 -12.65 -5.73 5.59
N PHE A 50 -12.65 -4.52 6.16
CA PHE A 50 -12.32 -4.31 7.56
C PHE A 50 -13.37 -4.92 8.51
N GLY A 51 -14.66 -4.88 8.15
CA GLY A 51 -15.74 -5.54 8.88
C GLY A 51 -15.60 -7.06 8.89
N ILE A 52 -15.18 -7.68 7.78
CA ILE A 52 -14.86 -9.11 7.73
C ILE A 52 -13.68 -9.43 8.66
N PHE A 53 -12.64 -8.58 8.65
CA PHE A 53 -11.50 -8.73 9.57
C PHE A 53 -11.94 -8.66 11.04
N LEU A 54 -12.77 -7.67 11.41
CA LEU A 54 -13.31 -7.56 12.76
C LEU A 54 -14.18 -8.77 13.13
N GLY A 55 -15.01 -9.26 12.20
CA GLY A 55 -15.86 -10.43 12.41
C GLY A 55 -15.06 -11.70 12.69
N VAL A 56 -14.02 -11.96 11.92
CA VAL A 56 -13.13 -13.12 12.14
C VAL A 56 -12.39 -13.02 13.48
N ASN A 57 -11.91 -11.83 13.85
CA ASN A 57 -11.24 -11.63 15.14
C ASN A 57 -12.20 -11.65 16.34
N ALA A 58 -13.46 -11.25 16.15
CA ALA A 58 -14.51 -11.35 17.16
C ALA A 58 -14.84 -12.81 17.47
N ILE A 59 -14.94 -13.65 16.43
CA ILE A 59 -15.15 -15.10 16.58
C ILE A 59 -13.95 -15.75 17.30
N ALA A 60 -12.74 -15.23 17.08
CA ALA A 60 -11.52 -15.68 17.74
C ALA A 60 -11.32 -15.13 19.17
N LYS A 61 -12.29 -14.37 19.73
CA LYS A 61 -12.24 -13.77 21.08
C LYS A 61 -11.02 -12.87 21.35
N HIS A 62 -10.47 -12.24 20.33
CA HIS A 62 -9.39 -11.27 20.50
C HIS A 62 -9.92 -9.88 20.88
N ASP A 63 -9.12 -9.07 21.57
CA ASP A 63 -9.49 -7.70 21.90
C ASP A 63 -9.58 -6.85 20.63
N LEU A 64 -10.76 -6.31 20.37
CA LEU A 64 -11.07 -5.51 19.18
C LEU A 64 -10.82 -4.02 19.37
N ALA A 65 -10.68 -3.57 20.62
CA ALA A 65 -10.45 -2.17 20.95
C ALA A 65 -9.26 -1.54 20.18
N PRO A 66 -8.13 -2.25 19.97
CA PRO A 66 -7.00 -1.73 19.21
C PRO A 66 -7.30 -1.51 17.72
N PHE A 67 -8.25 -2.25 17.15
CA PHE A 67 -8.49 -2.23 15.71
C PHE A 67 -9.43 -1.10 15.29
N TYR A 68 -10.27 -0.52 16.15
CA TYR A 68 -11.16 0.57 15.73
C TYR A 68 -10.41 1.79 15.16
N VAL A 69 -9.16 2.03 15.58
CA VAL A 69 -8.29 3.09 15.03
C VAL A 69 -8.02 2.88 13.53
N TYR A 70 -8.05 1.64 13.02
CA TYR A 70 -7.94 1.33 11.60
C TYR A 70 -9.08 1.92 10.76
N GLY A 71 -10.26 2.11 11.34
CA GLY A 71 -11.36 2.79 10.65
C GLY A 71 -11.01 4.21 10.21
N LEU A 72 -10.19 4.92 11.00
CA LEU A 72 -9.67 6.25 10.65
C LEU A 72 -8.58 6.16 9.57
N ILE A 73 -7.70 5.17 9.66
CA ILE A 73 -6.62 4.98 8.68
C ILE A 73 -7.20 4.60 7.30
N ILE A 74 -8.28 3.81 7.27
CA ILE A 74 -9.03 3.51 6.05
C ILE A 74 -9.60 4.78 5.42
N LEU A 75 -10.06 5.73 6.23
CA LEU A 75 -10.52 7.03 5.73
C LEU A 75 -9.38 7.78 5.04
N VAL A 76 -8.16 7.78 5.62
CA VAL A 76 -6.95 8.35 4.99
C VAL A 76 -6.66 7.65 3.65
N LEU A 77 -6.80 6.33 3.57
CA LEU A 77 -6.62 5.57 2.33
C LEU A 77 -7.64 5.98 1.26
N ILE A 78 -8.92 6.14 1.63
CA ILE A 78 -9.98 6.59 0.70
C ILE A 78 -9.70 8.01 0.20
N ILE A 79 -9.27 8.92 1.08
CA ILE A 79 -8.88 10.29 0.69
C ILE A 79 -7.68 10.26 -0.24
N ALA A 80 -6.65 9.48 0.07
CA ALA A 80 -5.45 9.34 -0.74
C ALA A 80 -5.76 8.75 -2.12
N ASP A 81 -6.62 7.74 -2.18
CA ASP A 81 -7.13 7.16 -3.43
C ASP A 81 -7.90 8.19 -4.25
N ALA A 82 -8.83 8.93 -3.62
CA ALA A 82 -9.57 9.99 -4.28
C ALA A 82 -8.64 11.12 -4.80
N ALA A 83 -7.62 11.50 -4.03
CA ALA A 83 -6.63 12.51 -4.40
C ALA A 83 -5.76 12.08 -5.59
N SER A 84 -5.52 10.78 -5.75
CA SER A 84 -4.77 10.23 -6.87
C SER A 84 -5.48 10.38 -8.22
N LYS A 85 -6.82 10.56 -8.20
CA LYS A 85 -7.69 10.63 -9.38
C LYS A 85 -7.53 9.45 -10.35
N GLY A 86 -7.14 8.28 -9.84
CA GLY A 86 -6.93 7.07 -10.65
C GLY A 86 -5.66 7.09 -11.52
N ASN A 87 -4.79 8.09 -11.36
CA ASN A 87 -3.50 8.11 -12.03
C ASN A 87 -2.49 7.26 -11.23
N PRO A 88 -1.95 6.16 -11.80
CA PRO A 88 -1.07 5.25 -11.09
C PRO A 88 0.23 5.92 -10.62
N ALA A 89 0.75 6.92 -11.34
CA ALA A 89 1.94 7.66 -10.90
C ALA A 89 1.64 8.56 -9.70
N ARG A 90 0.49 9.26 -9.70
CA ARG A 90 0.08 10.07 -8.54
C ARG A 90 -0.24 9.19 -7.33
N MET A 91 -0.92 8.07 -7.57
CA MET A 91 -1.25 7.11 -6.52
C MET A 91 0.03 6.59 -5.88
N LEU A 92 1.00 6.16 -6.69
CA LEU A 92 2.30 5.69 -6.20
C LEU A 92 3.03 6.75 -5.37
N LEU A 93 3.04 8.00 -5.83
CA LEU A 93 3.67 9.12 -5.12
C LEU A 93 2.98 9.39 -3.78
N ILE A 94 1.66 9.61 -3.78
CA ILE A 94 0.89 9.93 -2.58
C ILE A 94 1.02 8.81 -1.54
N PHE A 95 0.83 7.55 -1.95
CA PHE A 95 0.88 6.42 -1.04
C PHE A 95 2.30 6.17 -0.52
N SER A 96 3.34 6.40 -1.33
CA SER A 96 4.72 6.33 -0.84
C SER A 96 5.04 7.44 0.16
N SER A 97 4.57 8.67 -0.07
CA SER A 97 4.75 9.79 0.85
C SER A 97 4.03 9.58 2.18
N ILE A 98 2.79 9.09 2.15
CA ILE A 98 2.05 8.75 3.38
C ILE A 98 2.73 7.58 4.10
N GLY A 99 3.23 6.58 3.36
CA GLY A 99 4.02 5.48 3.93
C GLY A 99 5.29 5.94 4.64
N ILE A 100 6.03 6.90 4.07
CA ILE A 100 7.19 7.52 4.72
C ILE A 100 6.77 8.20 6.02
N LEU A 101 5.71 9.02 5.98
CA LEU A 101 5.21 9.70 7.18
C LEU A 101 4.79 8.71 8.26
N ALA A 102 4.08 7.64 7.90
CA ALA A 102 3.67 6.59 8.82
C ALA A 102 4.88 5.85 9.42
N LEU A 103 5.91 5.54 8.63
CA LEU A 103 7.13 4.94 9.15
C LEU A 103 7.89 5.90 10.09
N LEU A 104 8.01 7.18 9.74
CA LEU A 104 8.66 8.17 10.61
C LEU A 104 7.90 8.32 11.93
N ILE A 105 6.57 8.42 11.90
CA ILE A 105 5.75 8.42 13.11
C ILE A 105 5.98 7.13 13.90
N GLY A 106 6.01 5.97 13.24
CA GLY A 106 6.31 4.69 13.87
C GLY A 106 7.68 4.62 14.54
N MET A 107 8.69 5.26 13.96
CA MET A 107 10.06 5.33 14.49
C MET A 107 10.18 6.27 15.70
N PHE A 108 9.51 7.42 15.67
CA PHE A 108 9.61 8.45 16.72
C PHE A 108 8.57 8.32 17.83
N THR A 109 7.64 7.36 17.74
CA THR A 109 6.62 7.09 18.77
C THR A 109 6.87 5.75 19.46
N HIS A 110 6.26 5.56 20.63
CA HIS A 110 6.36 4.34 21.43
C HIS A 110 4.98 3.77 21.77
N GLY A 111 4.95 2.49 22.16
CA GLY A 111 3.73 1.78 22.54
C GLY A 111 2.82 1.47 21.35
N MET A 112 1.50 1.42 21.60
CA MET A 112 0.50 1.04 20.60
C MET A 112 0.48 1.97 19.38
N VAL A 113 0.82 3.24 19.55
CA VAL A 113 0.88 4.23 18.46
C VAL A 113 1.92 3.84 17.40
N SER A 114 3.09 3.33 17.82
CA SER A 114 4.14 2.85 16.92
C SER A 114 3.67 1.64 16.12
N VAL A 115 2.98 0.70 16.80
CA VAL A 115 2.40 -0.49 16.17
C VAL A 115 1.37 -0.09 15.11
N TYR A 116 0.45 0.82 15.45
CA TYR A 116 -0.55 1.31 14.48
C TYR A 116 0.10 2.00 13.28
N ALA A 117 1.10 2.86 13.52
CA ALA A 117 1.78 3.58 12.46
C ALA A 117 2.49 2.60 11.51
N ILE A 118 3.22 1.61 12.03
CA ILE A 118 3.93 0.61 11.20
C ILE A 118 2.93 -0.30 10.47
N THR A 119 1.91 -0.81 11.15
CA THR A 119 0.96 -1.73 10.52
C THR A 119 0.05 -0.98 9.52
N SER A 120 -0.15 0.34 9.65
CA SER A 120 -0.85 1.17 8.66
C SER A 120 -0.11 1.24 7.31
N VAL A 121 1.21 1.09 7.31
CA VAL A 121 2.02 1.05 6.08
C VAL A 121 1.61 -0.10 5.17
N GLY A 122 1.14 -1.23 5.74
CA GLY A 122 0.60 -2.35 4.99
C GLY A 122 -0.61 -1.98 4.11
N LEU A 123 -1.49 -1.10 4.61
CA LEU A 123 -2.63 -0.57 3.85
C LEU A 123 -2.14 0.21 2.63
N PHE A 124 -1.18 1.11 2.81
CA PHE A 124 -0.65 1.93 1.72
C PHE A 124 0.20 1.12 0.73
N CYS A 125 0.84 0.03 1.18
CA CYS A 125 1.65 -0.82 0.32
C CYS A 125 0.81 -1.66 -0.67
N SER A 126 -0.44 -1.97 -0.32
CA SER A 126 -1.32 -2.86 -1.08
C SER A 126 -1.51 -2.48 -2.57
N THR A 127 -1.54 -1.17 -2.87
CA THR A 127 -1.81 -0.59 -4.19
C THR A 127 -0.55 -0.21 -4.96
N LEU A 128 0.63 -0.24 -4.32
CA LEU A 128 1.88 0.18 -4.97
C LEU A 128 2.29 -0.81 -6.06
N TRP A 129 2.20 -2.12 -5.80
CA TRP A 129 2.57 -3.14 -6.76
C TRP A 129 1.84 -3.02 -8.11
N PRO A 130 0.48 -2.96 -8.17
CA PRO A 130 -0.20 -2.78 -9.45
C PRO A 130 0.12 -1.43 -10.12
N CYS A 131 0.38 -0.36 -9.35
CA CYS A 131 0.83 0.92 -9.91
C CYS A 131 2.22 0.82 -10.54
N ILE A 132 3.20 0.23 -9.83
CA ILE A 132 4.57 0.00 -10.33
C ILE A 132 4.50 -0.88 -11.57
N PHE A 133 3.75 -1.96 -11.53
CA PHE A 133 3.59 -2.87 -12.67
C PHE A 133 3.03 -2.12 -13.88
N THR A 134 1.94 -1.37 -13.70
CA THR A 134 1.32 -0.58 -14.77
C THR A 134 2.29 0.44 -15.36
N LEU A 135 3.04 1.17 -14.53
CA LEU A 135 4.02 2.15 -14.98
C LEU A 135 5.22 1.52 -15.68
N ALA A 136 5.69 0.37 -15.19
CA ALA A 136 6.85 -0.34 -15.73
C ALA A 136 6.58 -0.99 -17.08
N VAL A 137 5.35 -1.47 -17.33
CA VAL A 137 4.97 -2.09 -18.61
C VAL A 137 4.46 -1.10 -19.64
N SER A 138 4.00 0.07 -19.20
CA SER A 138 3.54 1.13 -20.09
C SER A 138 4.70 1.67 -20.94
N GLY A 139 4.48 1.78 -22.25
CA GLY A 139 5.48 2.29 -23.19
C GLY A 139 6.48 1.25 -23.73
N LEU A 140 6.43 -0.02 -23.28
CA LEU A 140 7.34 -1.07 -23.76
C LEU A 140 6.88 -1.73 -25.08
N GLY A 141 5.62 -1.57 -25.48
CA GLY A 141 5.08 -2.10 -26.73
C GLY A 141 5.31 -3.61 -26.87
N LYS A 142 6.05 -4.04 -27.90
CA LYS A 142 6.37 -5.45 -28.17
C LYS A 142 7.16 -6.13 -27.03
N ASN A 143 7.88 -5.36 -26.22
CA ASN A 143 8.73 -5.89 -25.14
C ASN A 143 7.99 -6.00 -23.80
N THR A 144 6.68 -5.72 -23.75
CA THR A 144 5.87 -5.75 -22.52
C THR A 144 5.96 -7.10 -21.78
N SER A 145 5.94 -8.22 -22.52
CA SER A 145 6.05 -9.56 -21.93
C SER A 145 7.41 -9.79 -21.26
N GLN A 146 8.51 -9.41 -21.92
CA GLN A 146 9.85 -9.53 -21.34
C GLN A 146 10.04 -8.58 -20.14
N GLY A 147 9.58 -7.34 -20.24
CA GLY A 147 9.63 -6.36 -19.15
C GLY A 147 8.87 -6.83 -17.91
N SER A 148 7.69 -7.42 -18.09
CA SER A 148 6.89 -8.01 -17.01
C SER A 148 7.64 -9.15 -16.31
N SER A 149 8.29 -10.03 -17.08
CA SER A 149 9.10 -11.13 -16.53
C SER A 149 10.28 -10.63 -15.70
N TYR A 150 11.00 -9.61 -16.17
CA TYR A 150 12.09 -9.00 -15.39
C TYR A 150 11.59 -8.35 -14.10
N LEU A 151 10.44 -7.68 -14.15
CA LEU A 151 9.84 -7.07 -12.96
C LEU A 151 9.48 -8.14 -11.90
N ILE A 152 8.94 -9.30 -12.34
CA ILE A 152 8.63 -10.42 -11.43
C ILE A 152 9.92 -11.02 -10.85
N MET A 153 10.99 -11.15 -11.64
CA MET A 153 12.29 -11.64 -11.12
C MET A 153 12.87 -10.70 -10.04
N MET A 154 12.64 -9.39 -10.15
CA MET A 154 13.11 -8.41 -9.17
C MET A 154 12.43 -8.52 -7.80
N ILE A 155 11.39 -9.35 -7.62
CA ILE A 155 10.81 -9.65 -6.29
C ILE A 155 11.87 -10.20 -5.33
N MET A 156 12.94 -10.84 -5.84
CA MET A 156 14.11 -11.26 -5.06
C MET A 156 14.73 -10.12 -4.23
N GLY A 157 14.61 -8.87 -4.69
CA GLY A 157 15.07 -7.69 -3.95
C GLY A 157 14.42 -7.56 -2.57
N GLY A 158 13.20 -8.05 -2.39
CA GLY A 158 12.53 -8.08 -1.08
C GLY A 158 13.30 -8.89 -0.03
N GLY A 159 13.94 -9.99 -0.45
CA GLY A 159 14.80 -10.80 0.44
C GLY A 159 16.07 -10.05 0.85
N ILE A 160 16.69 -9.34 -0.09
CA ILE A 160 17.90 -8.54 0.16
C ILE A 160 17.58 -7.38 1.12
N VAL A 161 16.47 -6.66 0.87
CA VAL A 161 16.02 -5.56 1.73
C VAL A 161 15.68 -6.06 3.13
N SER A 162 15.00 -7.21 3.25
CA SER A 162 14.65 -7.81 4.54
C SER A 162 15.89 -8.22 5.33
N TRP A 163 16.88 -8.82 4.67
CA TRP A 163 18.16 -9.15 5.29
C TRP A 163 18.90 -7.90 5.77
N LEU A 164 18.93 -6.85 4.94
CA LEU A 164 19.54 -5.57 5.29
C LEU A 164 18.83 -4.93 6.49
N GLN A 165 17.49 -4.92 6.51
CA GLN A 165 16.73 -4.44 7.66
C GLN A 165 17.01 -5.24 8.93
N GLY A 166 17.08 -6.57 8.82
CA GLY A 166 17.48 -7.44 9.93
C GLY A 166 18.85 -7.06 10.49
N LYS A 167 19.83 -6.87 9.60
CA LYS A 167 21.17 -6.42 9.99
C LYS A 167 21.19 -5.05 10.65
N VAL A 168 20.46 -4.07 10.11
CA VAL A 168 20.36 -2.73 10.72
C VAL A 168 19.68 -2.79 12.09
N SER A 169 18.72 -3.70 12.28
CA SER A 169 18.03 -3.89 13.56
C SER A 169 18.94 -4.40 14.68
N GLU A 170 19.99 -5.15 14.35
CA GLU A 170 20.99 -5.64 15.32
C GLU A 170 21.78 -4.46 15.95
N TYR A 171 22.01 -3.37 15.21
CA TYR A 171 22.81 -2.22 15.68
C TYR A 171 21.98 -1.05 16.21
N THR A 172 20.79 -0.83 15.65
CA THR A 172 19.97 0.38 15.92
C THR A 172 18.68 0.10 16.71
N GLY A 173 18.35 -1.18 16.90
CA GLY A 173 17.08 -1.61 17.48
C GLY A 173 15.96 -1.72 16.44
N LEU A 174 14.89 -2.45 16.79
CA LEU A 174 13.80 -2.78 15.87
C LEU A 174 13.10 -1.52 15.31
N GLN A 175 12.86 -0.51 16.15
CA GLN A 175 12.17 0.71 15.74
C GLN A 175 12.99 1.52 14.72
N TYR A 176 14.29 1.71 14.93
CA TYR A 176 15.12 2.46 13.99
C TYR A 176 15.46 1.68 12.72
N SER A 177 15.34 0.35 12.72
CA SER A 177 15.51 -0.49 11.53
C SER A 177 14.56 -0.12 10.38
N TYR A 178 13.40 0.48 10.69
CA TYR A 178 12.43 0.94 9.70
C TYR A 178 12.94 2.10 8.83
N VAL A 179 14.12 2.67 9.12
CA VAL A 179 14.83 3.58 8.21
C VAL A 179 15.06 2.96 6.84
N VAL A 180 15.28 1.64 6.78
CA VAL A 180 15.42 0.90 5.51
C VAL A 180 14.13 1.02 4.70
N GLY A 181 12.98 0.85 5.35
CA GLY A 181 11.67 1.06 4.74
C GLY A 181 11.49 2.48 4.23
N VAL A 182 11.87 3.50 5.01
CA VAL A 182 11.79 4.91 4.60
C VAL A 182 12.60 5.15 3.32
N ILE A 183 13.82 4.60 3.22
CA ILE A 183 14.65 4.70 2.02
C ILE A 183 13.96 4.01 0.82
N CYS A 184 13.37 2.83 1.01
CA CYS A 184 12.64 2.13 -0.04
C CYS A 184 11.43 2.95 -0.54
N PHE A 185 10.62 3.52 0.35
CA PHE A 185 9.49 4.36 -0.05
C PHE A 185 9.95 5.68 -0.70
N ALA A 186 11.06 6.27 -0.24
CA ALA A 186 11.66 7.43 -0.89
C ALA A 186 12.08 7.11 -2.33
N TYR A 187 12.65 5.92 -2.56
CA TYR A 187 12.97 5.46 -3.90
C TYR A 187 11.71 5.25 -4.76
N LEU A 188 10.61 4.72 -4.19
CA LEU A 188 9.34 4.59 -4.91
C LEU A 188 8.73 5.94 -5.27
N ALA A 189 8.81 6.93 -4.38
CA ALA A 189 8.37 8.30 -4.67
C ALA A 189 9.22 8.92 -5.79
N TYR A 190 10.54 8.74 -5.75
CA TYR A 190 11.44 9.16 -6.83
C TYR A 190 11.10 8.47 -8.16
N TYR A 191 10.89 7.16 -8.14
CA TYR A 191 10.49 6.36 -9.30
C TYR A 191 9.18 6.90 -9.92
N ALA A 192 8.17 7.21 -9.10
CA ALA A 192 6.90 7.77 -9.57
C ALA A 192 7.11 9.07 -10.37
N ILE A 193 7.97 9.97 -9.88
CA ILE A 193 8.26 11.27 -10.51
C ILE A 193 9.02 11.06 -11.83
N VAL A 194 10.09 10.27 -11.80
CA VAL A 194 10.96 10.05 -12.97
C VAL A 194 10.21 9.33 -14.08
N VAL A 195 9.51 8.23 -13.76
CA VAL A 195 8.78 7.44 -14.76
C VAL A 195 7.60 8.23 -15.32
N SER A 196 6.91 9.03 -14.51
CA SER A 196 5.88 9.93 -15.03
C SER A 196 6.46 10.94 -16.03
N GLY A 197 7.68 11.43 -15.82
CA GLY A 197 8.38 12.32 -16.76
C GLY A 197 8.76 11.62 -18.07
N ILE A 198 9.23 10.37 -18.00
CA ILE A 198 9.59 9.56 -19.17
C ILE A 198 8.34 9.22 -20.00
N LEU A 199 7.28 8.73 -19.36
CA LEU A 199 6.03 8.37 -20.04
C LEU A 199 5.38 9.59 -20.70
N LYS A 200 5.44 10.76 -20.07
CA LYS A 200 4.97 12.02 -20.68
C LYS A 200 5.76 12.39 -21.94
N LYS A 201 7.09 12.18 -21.95
CA LYS A 201 7.93 12.38 -23.15
C LYS A 201 7.60 11.39 -24.27
N GLN A 202 7.12 10.20 -23.93
CA GLN A 202 6.64 9.19 -24.88
C GLN A 202 5.19 9.43 -25.34
N GLY A 203 4.54 10.52 -24.90
CA GLY A 203 3.15 10.84 -25.24
C GLY A 203 2.11 10.05 -24.45
N ILE A 204 2.52 9.24 -23.47
CA ILE A 204 1.63 8.45 -22.61
C ILE A 204 1.24 9.29 -21.39
N SER A 205 -0.02 9.73 -21.35
CA SER A 205 -0.57 10.50 -20.23
C SER A 205 -1.71 9.74 -19.56
N PHE A 206 -1.51 9.39 -18.29
CA PHE A 206 -2.55 8.78 -17.45
C PHE A 206 -3.57 9.78 -16.91
N ASP A 207 -3.37 11.09 -17.13
CA ASP A 207 -4.34 12.13 -16.75
C ASP A 207 -5.55 12.18 -17.69
N LYS A 208 -5.49 11.49 -18.85
CA LYS A 208 -6.50 11.57 -19.91
C LYS A 208 -7.62 10.52 -19.81
N LYS A 209 -7.80 9.85 -18.67
CA LYS A 209 -8.90 8.89 -18.45
C LYS A 209 -10.25 9.51 -18.06
N LEU A 210 -10.43 10.83 -18.28
CA LEU A 210 -11.71 11.53 -18.03
C LEU A 210 -12.37 12.13 -19.28
N SER A 211 -11.87 11.89 -20.50
CA SER A 211 -12.48 12.48 -21.71
C SER A 211 -12.31 11.67 -23.01
N GLY A 212 -12.53 10.37 -22.95
CA GLY A 212 -12.75 9.53 -24.13
C GLY A 212 -13.18 8.16 -23.62
N GLY A 213 -14.45 7.76 -23.64
CA GLY A 213 -15.47 8.02 -24.63
C GLY A 213 -15.80 6.67 -25.25
N HIS A 214 -16.93 6.08 -24.82
CA HIS A 214 -17.92 5.32 -25.58
C HIS A 214 -19.06 4.94 -24.63
#